data_AF-A0A3D3S7W2-F1
#
_entry.id   AF-A0A3D3S7W2-F1
#
_cell.length_a   1.000
_cell.length_b   1.000
_cell.length_c   1.000
_cell.angle_alpha   90.00
_cell.angle_beta   90.00
_cell.angle_gamma   90.00
#
_symmetry.space_group_name_H-M   'P 1'
#
loop_
_entity.id
_entity.type
_entity.pdbx_description
1 polymer ?
#
loop_
_entity_poly.entity_id
_entity_poly.type
_entity_poly.pdbx_seq_one_letter_code
_entity_poly.pdbx_strand_id
1 'polypeptide(L)'
;MDFLRSHEKLLVAAEAGSREGLMSMKPGDVQALVMRAMKPECWNPAWFWEKALEDAEFFKTRGIIFVPITDSAYPPQLREVYRPPFGLYLRGRLPDPESPSVAIVGTRVPSG
;
A
#
# COMPACT_ATOMS: atom_id res chain seq x y z
N MET A 1 7.04 -5.85 2.92
CA MET A 1 7.35 -6.67 1.71
C MET A 1 8.04 -5.77 0.69
N ASP A 2 9.29 -5.41 0.94
CA ASP A 2 9.90 -4.26 0.24
C ASP A 2 10.50 -4.66 -1.11
N PHE A 3 10.71 -5.96 -1.31
CA PHE A 3 11.10 -6.56 -2.57
C PHE A 3 9.96 -6.63 -3.61
N LEU A 4 8.70 -6.40 -3.20
CA LEU A 4 7.56 -6.32 -4.10
C LEU A 4 7.26 -4.87 -4.48
N ARG A 5 7.03 -4.63 -5.77
CA ARG A 5 6.53 -3.36 -6.30
C ARG A 5 5.05 -3.18 -5.93
N SER A 6 4.53 -1.95 -6.00
CA SER A 6 3.14 -1.66 -5.64
C SER A 6 2.12 -2.54 -6.37
N HIS A 7 2.26 -2.73 -7.69
CA HIS A 7 1.36 -3.59 -8.46
C HIS A 7 1.53 -5.07 -8.13
N GLU A 8 2.74 -5.52 -7.81
CA GLU A 8 3.02 -6.91 -7.41
C GLU A 8 2.36 -7.23 -6.06
N LYS A 9 2.35 -6.27 -5.12
CA LYS A 9 1.61 -6.41 -3.85
C LYS A 9 0.11 -6.59 -4.09
N LEU A 10 -0.46 -5.89 -5.09
CA LEU A 10 -1.87 -6.03 -5.44
C LEU A 10 -2.18 -7.41 -6.02
N LEU A 11 -1.34 -7.90 -6.93
CA LEU A 11 -1.49 -9.24 -7.49
C LEU A 11 -1.46 -10.30 -6.39
N VAL A 12 -0.45 -10.23 -5.50
CA VAL A 12 -0.31 -11.16 -4.37
C VAL A 12 -1.49 -11.08 -3.42
N ALA A 13 -1.96 -9.87 -3.08
CA ALA A 13 -3.11 -9.70 -2.19
C ALA A 13 -4.41 -10.24 -2.81
N ALA A 14 -4.62 -9.99 -4.11
CA ALA A 14 -5.77 -10.49 -4.84
C ALA A 14 -5.77 -12.01 -4.96
N GLU A 15 -4.62 -12.62 -5.26
CA GLU A 15 -4.47 -14.08 -5.35
C GLU A 15 -4.59 -14.75 -3.98
N ALA A 16 -3.97 -14.17 -2.95
CA ALA A 16 -4.05 -14.72 -1.60
C ALA A 16 -5.49 -14.73 -1.07
N GLY A 17 -6.22 -13.63 -1.23
CA GLY A 17 -7.65 -13.49 -0.85
C GLY A 17 -7.98 -13.61 0.65
N SER A 18 -7.15 -14.31 1.42
CA SER A 18 -7.28 -14.54 2.84
C SER A 18 -5.90 -14.76 3.48
N ARG A 19 -5.90 -14.86 4.81
CA ARG A 19 -4.70 -15.25 5.56
C ARG A 19 -4.23 -16.63 5.15
N GLU A 20 -5.14 -17.60 5.08
CA GLU A 20 -4.83 -18.99 4.76
C GLU A 20 -4.24 -19.11 3.35
N GLY A 21 -4.82 -18.38 2.39
CA GLY A 21 -4.28 -18.28 1.04
C GLY A 21 -2.86 -17.73 1.04
N LEU A 22 -2.62 -16.60 1.70
CA LEU A 22 -1.28 -16.02 1.83
C LEU A 22 -0.27 -16.99 2.47
N MET A 23 -0.67 -17.72 3.52
CA MET A 23 0.19 -18.69 4.21
C MET A 23 0.53 -19.90 3.33
N SER A 24 -0.37 -20.30 2.43
CA SER A 24 -0.19 -21.44 1.55
C SER A 24 0.70 -21.16 0.32
N MET A 25 0.82 -19.88 -0.07
CA MET A 25 1.64 -19.47 -1.22
C MET A 25 3.12 -19.76 -0.97
N LYS A 26 3.75 -20.47 -1.92
CA LYS A 26 5.19 -20.72 -1.94
C LYS A 26 5.92 -19.62 -2.70
N PRO A 27 7.25 -19.46 -2.51
CA PRO A 27 8.01 -18.48 -3.27
C PRO A 27 7.88 -18.68 -4.80
N GLY A 28 7.78 -19.93 -5.26
CA GLY A 28 7.57 -20.27 -6.67
C GLY A 28 6.26 -19.71 -7.24
N ASP A 29 5.17 -19.79 -6.48
CA ASP A 29 3.85 -19.30 -6.89
C ASP A 29 3.88 -17.77 -7.06
N VAL A 30 4.54 -17.09 -6.12
CA VAL A 30 4.69 -15.63 -6.18
C VAL A 30 5.54 -15.20 -7.37
N GLN A 31 6.66 -15.88 -7.63
CA GLN A 31 7.49 -15.58 -8.81
C GLN A 31 6.72 -15.75 -10.13
N ALA A 32 5.91 -16.81 -10.23
CA ALA A 32 5.06 -17.05 -11.37
C ALA A 32 4.00 -15.94 -11.52
N LEU A 33 3.36 -15.56 -10.41
CA LEU A 33 2.35 -14.51 -10.36
C LEU A 33 2.89 -13.14 -10.77
N VAL A 34 4.10 -12.78 -10.32
CA VAL A 34 4.72 -11.47 -10.63
C VAL A 34 5.58 -11.50 -11.90
N MET A 35 5.71 -12.67 -12.55
CA MET A 35 6.55 -12.92 -13.73
C MET A 35 8.00 -12.42 -13.57
N ARG A 36 8.55 -12.57 -12.36
CA ARG A 36 9.87 -12.05 -12.00
C ARG A 36 10.52 -12.95 -10.95
N ALA A 37 11.80 -13.24 -11.15
CA ALA A 37 12.59 -13.94 -10.15
C ALA A 37 12.77 -13.10 -8.87
N MET A 38 12.75 -13.77 -7.73
CA MET A 38 13.07 -13.19 -6.44
C MET A 38 13.81 -14.22 -5.58
N LYS A 39 14.57 -13.75 -4.60
CA LYS A 39 15.21 -14.64 -3.63
C LYS A 39 14.13 -15.37 -2.81
N PRO A 40 14.06 -16.71 -2.82
CA PRO A 40 13.02 -17.44 -2.09
C PRO A 40 12.97 -17.11 -0.60
N GLU A 41 14.12 -16.80 0.00
CA GLU A 41 14.28 -16.48 1.42
C GLU A 41 13.61 -15.17 1.80
N CYS A 42 13.36 -14.28 0.83
CA CYS A 42 12.63 -13.05 1.06
C CYS A 42 11.13 -13.29 1.23
N TRP A 43 10.59 -14.48 0.91
CA TRP A 43 9.17 -14.80 1.06
C TRP A 43 8.90 -15.46 2.40
N ASN A 44 8.32 -14.70 3.33
CA ASN A 44 7.91 -15.18 4.64
C ASN A 44 6.49 -14.66 4.96
N PRO A 45 5.43 -15.39 4.56
CA PRO A 45 4.06 -14.93 4.71
C PRO A 45 3.65 -14.74 6.17
N ALA A 46 4.14 -15.61 7.07
CA ALA A 46 3.88 -15.49 8.50
C ALA A 46 4.41 -14.17 9.07
N TRP A 47 5.68 -13.83 8.77
CA TRP A 47 6.28 -12.58 9.22
C TRP A 47 5.58 -11.35 8.62
N PHE A 48 5.19 -11.38 7.33
CA PHE A 48 4.45 -10.25 6.74
C PHE A 48 3.10 -10.01 7.42
N TRP A 49 2.39 -11.09 7.74
CA TRP A 49 1.11 -11.01 8.42
C TRP A 49 1.25 -10.48 9.84
N GLU A 50 2.24 -10.98 10.59
CA GLU A 50 2.55 -10.49 11.93
C GLU A 50 2.91 -9.00 11.93
N LYS A 51 3.77 -8.57 11.00
CA LYS A 51 4.10 -7.15 10.85
C LYS A 51 2.89 -6.30 10.47
N ALA A 52 2.00 -6.78 9.61
CA ALA A 52 0.78 -6.05 9.27
C ALA A 52 -0.14 -5.87 10.48
N LEU A 53 -0.20 -6.86 11.38
CA LEU A 53 -0.97 -6.75 12.63
C LEU A 53 -0.33 -5.76 13.63
N GLU A 54 0.99 -5.80 13.79
CA GLU A 54 1.73 -4.83 14.61
C GLU A 54 1.51 -3.40 14.10
N ASP A 55 1.65 -3.20 12.78
CA ASP A 55 1.42 -1.91 12.13
C ASP A 55 -0.02 -1.43 12.33
N ALA A 56 -1.02 -2.33 12.21
CA ALA A 56 -2.42 -1.99 12.42
C ALA A 56 -2.69 -1.49 13.86
N GLU A 57 -2.10 -2.12 14.87
CA GLU A 57 -2.24 -1.68 16.26
C GLU A 57 -1.49 -0.36 16.51
N PHE A 58 -0.30 -0.20 15.92
CA PHE A 58 0.43 1.06 15.96
C PHE A 58 -0.37 2.21 15.32
N PHE A 59 -1.01 1.98 14.18
CA PHE A 59 -1.84 3.00 13.52
C PHE A 59 -3.03 3.39 14.38
N LYS A 60 -3.72 2.40 14.95
CA LYS A 60 -4.86 2.60 15.84
C LYS A 60 -4.50 3.46 17.05
N THR A 61 -3.41 3.14 17.74
CA THR A 61 -2.95 3.91 18.93
C THR A 61 -2.49 5.33 18.60
N ARG A 62 -2.13 5.61 17.35
CA ARG A 62 -1.65 6.93 16.88
C ARG A 62 -2.69 7.73 16.09
N GLY A 63 -3.91 7.21 15.95
CA GLY A 63 -4.96 7.82 15.13
C GLY A 63 -4.56 7.96 13.65
N ILE A 64 -3.80 6.98 13.13
CA ILE A 64 -3.39 6.90 11.74
C ILE A 64 -4.39 6.00 11.01
N ILE A 65 -4.83 6.43 9.83
CA ILE A 65 -5.68 5.67 8.93
C ILE A 65 -4.82 5.22 7.76
N PHE A 66 -4.80 3.92 7.49
CA PHE A 66 -4.19 3.37 6.29
C PHE A 66 -5.26 3.15 5.22
N VAL A 67 -5.09 3.76 4.05
CA VAL A 67 -6.03 3.64 2.91
C VAL A 67 -5.28 3.00 1.74
N PRO A 68 -5.50 1.71 1.43
CA PRO A 68 -4.88 1.06 0.27
C PRO A 68 -5.47 1.60 -1.04
N ILE A 69 -4.74 1.48 -2.14
CA ILE A 69 -5.17 1.92 -3.49
C ILE A 69 -6.47 1.29 -3.98
N THR A 70 -6.81 0.11 -3.45
CA THR A 70 -8.06 -0.63 -3.72
C THR A 70 -9.25 -0.12 -2.94
N ASP A 71 -9.03 0.72 -1.92
CA ASP A 71 -10.11 1.29 -1.11
C ASP A 71 -10.84 2.40 -1.89
N SER A 72 -12.16 2.50 -1.70
CA SER A 72 -12.99 3.53 -2.33
C SER A 72 -12.67 4.93 -1.79
N ALA A 73 -12.14 5.04 -0.57
CA ALA A 73 -11.69 6.29 0.01
C ALA A 73 -10.35 6.80 -0.59
N TYR A 74 -9.65 5.97 -1.38
CA TYR A 74 -8.40 6.40 -2.01
C TYR A 74 -8.68 7.44 -3.11
N PRO A 75 -8.01 8.62 -3.12
CA PRO A 75 -8.31 9.70 -4.03
C PRO A 75 -8.22 9.29 -5.52
N PRO A 76 -9.27 9.52 -6.33
CA PRO A 76 -9.31 9.08 -7.72
C PRO A 76 -8.20 9.70 -8.58
N GLN A 77 -7.98 11.01 -8.45
CA GLN A 77 -6.91 11.72 -9.16
C GLN A 77 -5.50 11.16 -8.85
N LEU A 78 -5.28 10.69 -7.62
CA LEU A 78 -4.00 10.10 -7.23
C LEU A 78 -3.84 8.69 -7.80
N ARG A 79 -4.94 7.95 -7.99
CA ARG A 79 -4.92 6.61 -8.59
C ARG A 79 -4.50 6.64 -10.06
N GLU A 80 -4.70 7.75 -10.74
CA GLU A 80 -4.40 7.94 -12.17
C GLU A 80 -2.94 8.33 -12.47
N VAL A 81 -2.15 8.72 -11.46
CA VAL A 81 -0.74 9.10 -11.68
C VAL A 81 0.08 7.91 -12.16
N TYR A 82 1.18 8.16 -12.88
CA TYR A 82 2.00 7.09 -13.49
C TYR A 82 2.46 5.99 -12.52
N ARG A 83 2.73 6.34 -11.25
CA ARG A 83 3.12 5.40 -10.19
C ARG A 83 2.38 5.75 -8.90
N PRO A 84 1.12 5.32 -8.76
CA PRO A 84 0.35 5.64 -7.58
C PRO A 84 0.96 4.94 -6.35
N PRO A 85 1.01 5.59 -5.19
CA PRO A 85 1.36 4.94 -3.93
C PRO A 85 0.46 3.73 -3.66
N PHE A 86 1.03 2.63 -3.16
CA PHE A 86 0.26 1.42 -2.82
C PHE A 86 -0.83 1.69 -1.78
N GLY A 87 -0.56 2.59 -0.83
CA GLY A 87 -1.52 3.05 0.15
C GLY A 87 -1.08 4.37 0.76
N LEU A 88 -2.00 5.05 1.42
CA LEU A 88 -1.79 6.32 2.09
C LEU A 88 -1.86 6.13 3.60
N TYR A 89 -0.99 6.83 4.31
CA TYR A 89 -1.08 6.98 5.76
C TYR A 89 -1.59 8.38 6.05
N LEU A 90 -2.75 8.46 6.70
CA LEU A 90 -3.49 9.69 6.89
C LEU A 90 -3.70 9.95 8.39
N ARG A 91 -3.78 11.23 8.76
CA ARG A 91 -4.31 11.67 10.06
C ARG A 91 -5.38 12.71 9.78
N GLY A 92 -6.55 12.56 10.38
CA GLY A 92 -7.73 13.38 10.07
C GLY A 92 -8.57 12.78 8.95
N ARG A 93 -9.12 13.61 8.05
CA ARG A 93 -10.03 13.21 6.98
C ARG A 93 -9.56 13.75 5.64
N LEU A 94 -9.70 12.95 4.58
CA LEU A 94 -9.48 13.43 3.20
C LEU A 94 -10.55 14.46 2.82
N PRO A 95 -10.20 15.46 1.99
CA PRO A 95 -11.20 16.33 1.38
C PRO A 95 -12.14 15.51 0.49
N ASP A 96 -13.31 16.08 0.19
CA ASP A 96 -14.22 15.51 -0.77
C ASP A 96 -13.53 15.42 -2.16
N PRO A 97 -13.42 14.22 -2.76
CA PRO A 97 -12.75 14.04 -4.04
C PRO A 97 -13.43 14.79 -5.20
N GLU A 98 -14.72 15.11 -5.10
CA GLU A 98 -15.45 15.89 -6.12
C GLU A 98 -15.22 17.40 -5.98
N SER A 99 -14.69 17.84 -4.84
CA SER A 99 -14.37 19.24 -4.61
C SER A 99 -13.06 19.62 -5.33
N PRO A 100 -13.05 20.67 -6.18
CA PRO A 100 -11.83 21.13 -6.84
C PRO A 100 -10.73 21.44 -5.83
N SER A 101 -9.54 20.91 -6.08
CA SER A 101 -8.36 21.10 -5.24
C SER A 101 -7.24 21.75 -6.05
N VAL A 102 -6.50 22.68 -5.45
CA VAL A 102 -5.33 23.32 -6.05
C VAL A 102 -4.12 23.14 -5.15
N ALA A 103 -2.99 22.73 -5.73
CA ALA A 103 -1.72 22.68 -5.02
C ALA A 103 -1.05 24.06 -5.08
N ILE A 104 -0.69 24.62 -3.91
CA ILE A 104 0.11 25.84 -3.80
C ILE A 104 1.49 25.45 -3.27
N VAL A 105 2.52 25.68 -4.08
CA VAL A 105 3.93 25.39 -3.75
C VAL A 105 4.79 26.62 -4.02
N GLY A 106 5.90 26.78 -3.30
CA GLY A 106 6.76 27.96 -3.43
C GLY A 106 8.11 27.82 -2.73
N THR A 107 8.88 28.90 -2.71
CA THR A 107 10.18 28.96 -2.00
C THR A 107 10.00 28.80 -0.49
N ARG A 108 10.96 28.12 0.16
CA ARG A 108 11.05 28.05 1.64
C ARG A 108 11.47 29.39 2.26
N VAL A 109 11.96 30.32 1.45
CA VAL A 109 12.35 31.68 1.85
C VAL A 109 11.64 32.67 0.91
N PRO A 110 10.39 33.07 1.22
CA PRO A 110 9.67 34.04 0.42
C PRO A 110 10.21 35.46 0.65
N SER A 111 10.11 36.31 -0.37
CA SER A 111 10.37 37.75 -0.25
C SER A 111 9.15 38.43 0.38
N GLY A 112 9.04 38.30 1.70
CA GLY A 112 8.09 39.05 2.54
C GLY A 112 8.77 40.22 3.22
#